data_AF-A0A0R3TXX4-F1
#
_entry.id   AF-A0A0R3TXX4-F1
#
_cell.length_a   1.000
_cell.length_b   1.000
_cell.length_c   1.000
_cell.angle_alpha   90.00
_cell.angle_beta   90.00
_cell.angle_gamma   90.00
#
_symmetry.space_group_name_H-M   'P 1'
#
loop_
_entity.id
_entity.type
_entity.pdbx_description
1 polymer ?
#
loop_
_entity_poly.entity_id
_entity_poly.type
_entity_poly.pdbx_seq_one_letter_code
_entity_poly.pdbx_strand_id
1 'polypeptide(L)'
;MAIRKLTYAPEESVPQPSAEIVKDFIMSPGTLRLEASLDKEKYYHGEYLAVNVLVDNNSNKTVKKVKMSVIQIADIMLFSRAVYKCTVDEAEFE
;
A
#
# COMPACT_ATOMS: atom_id res chain seq x y z
N MET A 1 1.69 -36.86 12.71
CA MET A 1 2.75 -35.96 12.19
C MET A 1 2.08 -34.96 11.25
N ALA A 2 2.26 -33.65 11.45
CA ALA A 2 1.66 -32.64 10.57
C ALA A 2 2.68 -32.17 9.53
N ILE A 3 2.28 -32.10 8.26
CA ILE A 3 3.10 -31.61 7.15
C ILE A 3 2.65 -30.18 6.84
N ARG A 4 3.60 -29.29 6.52
CA ARG A 4 3.33 -27.93 6.07
C ARG A 4 3.64 -27.81 4.57
N LYS A 5 2.74 -27.17 3.83
CA LYS A 5 3.01 -26.72 2.46
C LYS A 5 3.23 -25.21 2.49
N LEU A 6 4.43 -24.77 2.11
CA LEU A 6 4.77 -23.35 2.00
C LEU A 6 4.72 -22.94 0.52
N THR A 7 4.42 -21.66 0.28
CA THR A 7 4.47 -21.08 -1.06
C THR A 7 5.80 -20.34 -1.22
N TYR A 8 6.52 -20.64 -2.29
CA TYR A 8 7.73 -19.93 -2.70
C TYR A 8 7.41 -19.00 -3.87
N ALA A 9 8.01 -17.81 -3.91
CA ALA A 9 7.78 -16.81 -4.93
C ALA A 9 9.10 -16.43 -5.62
N PRO A 10 9.37 -16.91 -6.85
CA PRO A 10 10.62 -16.57 -7.53
C PRO A 10 10.71 -15.05 -7.79
N GLU A 11 11.93 -14.54 -7.77
CA GLU A 11 12.24 -13.19 -8.19
C GLU A 11 12.13 -13.11 -9.72
N GLU A 12 11.23 -12.27 -10.19
CA GLU A 12 11.01 -12.01 -11.62
C GLU A 12 11.14 -10.51 -11.84
N SER A 13 11.70 -10.11 -12.99
CA SER A 13 11.80 -8.71 -13.37
C SER A 13 10.43 -8.19 -13.80
N VAL A 14 9.60 -7.82 -12.83
CA VAL A 14 8.28 -7.24 -13.02
C VAL A 14 8.40 -5.71 -12.89
N PRO A 15 7.59 -4.92 -13.61
CA PRO A 15 7.53 -3.48 -13.38
C PRO A 15 7.25 -3.16 -11.91
N GLN A 16 7.88 -2.09 -11.42
CA GLN A 16 7.66 -1.62 -10.06
C GLN A 16 6.16 -1.32 -9.82
N PRO A 17 5.57 -1.79 -8.71
CA PRO A 17 4.20 -1.41 -8.37
C PRO A 17 4.12 0.10 -8.12
N SER A 18 3.22 0.77 -8.82
CA SER A 18 2.96 2.20 -8.62
C SER A 18 1.47 2.50 -8.66
N ALA A 19 1.02 3.43 -7.81
CA ALA A 19 -0.34 3.93 -7.80
C ALA A 19 -0.32 5.46 -7.72
N GLU A 20 -1.16 6.10 -8.52
CA GLU A 20 -1.32 7.56 -8.53
C GLU A 20 -2.79 7.90 -8.24
N ILE A 21 -3.00 8.93 -7.42
CA ILE A 21 -4.29 9.54 -7.20
C ILE A 21 -4.18 11.06 -7.30
N VAL A 22 -5.10 11.67 -8.05
CA VAL A 22 -5.25 13.12 -8.13
C VAL A 22 -6.55 13.49 -7.44
N LYS A 23 -6.48 14.46 -6.52
CA LYS A 23 -7.63 14.93 -5.76
C LYS A 23 -7.84 16.42 -5.96
N ASP A 24 -9.06 16.74 -6.39
CA ASP A 24 -9.56 18.10 -6.49
C ASP A 24 -10.28 18.49 -5.20
N PHE A 25 -10.18 19.76 -4.83
CA PHE A 25 -10.89 20.30 -3.68
C PHE A 25 -11.86 21.38 -4.13
N ILE A 26 -13.09 21.32 -3.62
CA ILE A 26 -14.08 22.37 -3.80
C ILE A 26 -13.47 23.70 -3.28
N MET A 27 -13.54 24.75 -4.09
CA MET A 27 -12.95 26.08 -3.81
C MET A 27 -11.40 26.11 -3.74
N SER A 28 -10.71 25.16 -4.40
CA SER A 28 -9.27 25.24 -4.69
C SER A 28 -9.06 25.30 -6.21
N PRO A 29 -8.32 26.27 -6.76
CA PRO A 29 -8.04 26.34 -8.19
C PRO A 29 -6.99 25.32 -8.67
N GLY A 30 -6.38 24.55 -7.76
CA GLY A 30 -5.41 23.51 -8.10
C GLY A 30 -5.62 22.20 -7.35
N THR A 31 -4.83 21.19 -7.75
CA THR A 31 -5.02 19.78 -7.43
C THR A 31 -3.93 19.26 -6.49
N LEU A 32 -4.22 18.16 -5.78
CA LEU A 32 -3.23 17.42 -4.99
C LEU A 32 -3.01 16.07 -5.66
N ARG A 33 -1.83 15.85 -6.22
CA ARG A 33 -1.41 14.57 -6.78
C ARG A 33 -0.54 13.82 -5.76
N LEU A 34 -0.90 12.58 -5.50
CA LEU A 34 -0.17 11.65 -4.65
C LEU A 34 0.18 10.43 -5.48
N GLU A 35 1.48 10.14 -5.57
CA GLU A 35 2.00 8.96 -6.24
C GLU A 35 2.80 8.14 -5.23
N ALA A 36 2.55 6.83 -5.19
CA ALA A 36 3.28 5.90 -4.33
C ALA A 36 3.81 4.75 -5.17
N SER A 37 5.06 4.36 -4.95
CA SER A 37 5.69 3.21 -5.62
C SER A 37 6.45 2.33 -4.64
N LEU A 38 6.52 1.04 -4.97
CA LEU A 38 7.27 0.02 -4.24
C LEU A 38 8.49 -0.42 -5.04
N ASP A 39 9.57 -0.80 -4.38
CA ASP A 39 10.77 -1.32 -5.05
C ASP A 39 10.57 -2.71 -5.64
N LYS A 40 9.70 -3.54 -5.03
CA LYS A 40 9.41 -4.92 -5.44
C LYS A 40 7.92 -5.21 -5.41
N GLU A 41 7.50 -6.17 -6.23
CA GLU A 41 6.12 -6.69 -6.21
C GLU A 41 5.90 -7.72 -5.08
N LYS A 42 6.92 -8.52 -4.79
CA LYS A 42 6.86 -9.65 -3.85
C LYS A 42 7.94 -9.47 -2.80
N TYR A 43 7.57 -9.64 -1.53
CA TYR A 43 8.47 -9.55 -0.39
C TYR A 43 8.42 -10.84 0.42
N TYR A 44 9.56 -11.24 0.96
CA TYR A 44 9.65 -12.30 1.94
C TYR A 44 9.43 -11.78 3.36
N HIS A 45 9.06 -12.68 4.27
CA HIS A 45 8.92 -12.35 5.68
C HIS A 45 10.27 -11.89 6.26
N GLY A 46 10.24 -10.73 6.94
CA GLY A 46 11.42 -10.12 7.54
C GLY A 46 12.20 -9.18 6.62
N GLU A 47 11.81 -9.05 5.34
CA GLU A 47 12.36 -8.03 4.46
C GLU A 47 11.75 -6.65 4.73
N TYR A 48 12.55 -5.61 4.50
CA TYR A 48 12.07 -4.22 4.56
C TYR A 48 11.32 -3.87 3.28
N LEU A 49 10.20 -3.15 3.43
CA LEU A 49 9.45 -2.58 2.31
C LEU A 49 9.96 -1.16 2.05
N ALA A 50 10.55 -0.91 0.88
CA ALA A 50 10.90 0.44 0.47
C ALA A 50 9.73 1.05 -0.31
N VAL A 51 9.17 2.13 0.25
CA VAL A 51 8.04 2.85 -0.36
C VAL A 51 8.48 4.26 -0.70
N ASN A 52 8.33 4.64 -1.96
CA ASN A 52 8.57 6.00 -2.42
C ASN A 52 7.23 6.73 -2.55
N VAL A 53 7.13 7.91 -1.94
CA VAL A 53 5.92 8.73 -1.92
C VAL A 53 6.23 10.11 -2.48
N LEU A 54 5.55 10.48 -3.55
CA LEU A 54 5.61 11.81 -4.16
C LEU A 54 4.30 12.54 -3.91
N VAL A 55 4.40 13.69 -3.24
CA VAL A 55 3.26 14.59 -2.98
C VAL A 55 3.47 15.86 -3.79
N ASP A 56 2.70 16.01 -4.86
CA ASP A 56 2.67 17.22 -5.68
C ASP A 56 1.40 18.03 -5.34
N ASN A 57 1.59 19.06 -4.53
CA ASN A 57 0.50 19.87 -3.98
C ASN A 57 0.41 21.22 -4.69
N ASN A 58 -0.42 21.28 -5.73
CA ASN A 58 -0.78 22.52 -6.42
C ASN A 58 -2.08 23.13 -5.87
N SER A 59 -2.62 22.58 -4.78
CA SER A 59 -3.85 23.05 -4.16
C SER A 59 -3.60 24.15 -3.11
N ASN A 60 -4.66 24.81 -2.66
CA ASN A 60 -4.60 25.73 -1.51
C ASN A 60 -4.73 25.03 -0.14
N LYS A 61 -4.67 23.70 -0.11
CA LYS A 61 -4.78 22.89 1.12
C LYS A 61 -3.41 22.47 1.62
N THR A 62 -3.27 22.36 2.93
CA THR A 62 -2.04 21.89 3.58
C THR A 62 -2.14 20.39 3.88
N VAL A 63 -1.14 19.62 3.46
CA VAL A 63 -0.95 18.23 3.91
C VAL A 63 -0.39 18.27 5.32
N LYS A 64 -1.11 17.69 6.29
CA LYS A 64 -0.74 17.73 7.71
C LYS A 64 0.12 16.55 8.16
N LYS A 65 -0.05 15.41 7.48
CA LYS A 65 0.58 14.15 7.83
C LYS A 65 0.45 13.17 6.66
N VAL A 66 1.41 12.26 6.58
CA VAL A 66 1.37 11.10 5.67
C VAL A 66 1.37 9.85 6.53
N LYS A 67 0.29 9.07 6.45
CA LYS A 67 0.15 7.79 7.15
C LYS A 67 0.22 6.65 6.14
N MET A 68 1.05 5.67 6.45
CA MET A 68 1.28 4.46 5.68
C MET A 68 0.88 3.26 6.52
N SER A 69 0.19 2.29 5.92
CA SER A 69 -0.25 1.10 6.64
C SER A 69 -0.16 -0.14 5.76
N VAL A 70 0.37 -1.23 6.31
CA VAL A 70 0.33 -2.55 5.69
C VAL A 70 -0.90 -3.27 6.22
N ILE A 71 -1.79 -3.68 5.33
CA ILE A 71 -3.07 -4.32 5.69
C ILE A 71 -3.09 -5.74 5.14
N GLN A 72 -3.23 -6.71 6.03
CA GLN A 72 -3.50 -8.10 5.67
C GLN A 72 -4.99 -8.26 5.37
N ILE A 73 -5.29 -8.86 4.22
CA ILE A 73 -6.65 -9.22 3.81
C ILE A 73 -6.75 -10.74 3.75
N ALA A 74 -7.70 -11.31 4.49
CA ALA A 74 -8.00 -12.73 4.49
C ALA A 74 -9.43 -12.97 4.00
N ASP A 75 -9.58 -13.59 2.81
CA ASP A 75 -10.87 -14.00 2.26
C ASP A 75 -11.13 -15.47 2.61
N ILE A 76 -12.13 -15.73 3.45
CA ILE A 76 -12.57 -17.06 3.85
C ILE A 76 -13.78 -17.42 2.98
N MET A 77 -13.59 -18.42 2.12
CA MET A 77 -14.60 -18.84 1.14
C MET A 77 -15.33 -20.14 1.51
N LEU A 78 -15.10 -20.71 2.70
CA LEU A 78 -15.73 -21.96 3.15
C LEU A 78 -16.99 -21.68 3.98
N PHE A 79 -18.09 -22.37 3.66
CA PHE A 79 -19.43 -22.26 4.26
C PHE A 79 -20.13 -20.90 4.09
N SER A 80 -19.51 -19.81 4.53
CA SER A 80 -19.97 -18.45 4.33
C SER A 80 -18.81 -17.56 3.92
N ARG A 81 -19.04 -16.69 2.94
CA ARG A 81 -18.00 -15.76 2.47
C ARG A 81 -17.79 -14.67 3.51
N ALA A 82 -16.57 -14.57 4.03
CA ALA A 82 -16.18 -13.53 4.96
C ALA A 82 -14.81 -12.96 4.60
N VAL A 83 -14.70 -11.63 4.58
CA VAL A 83 -13.44 -10.93 4.32
C VAL A 83 -13.01 -10.21 5.59
N TYR A 84 -11.84 -10.57 6.11
CA TYR A 84 -11.25 -9.93 7.28
C TYR A 84 -10.09 -9.03 6.85
N LYS A 85 -10.00 -7.85 7.49
CA LYS A 85 -8.92 -6.89 7.28
C LYS A 85 -8.24 -6.61 8.61
N CYS A 86 -6.92 -6.69 8.64
CA CYS A 86 -6.11 -6.42 9.83
C CYS A 86 -4.90 -5.57 9.44
N THR A 87 -4.68 -4.46 10.14
CA THR A 87 -3.46 -3.66 9.99
C THR A 87 -2.31 -4.38 10.69
N VAL A 88 -1.28 -4.76 9.94
CA VAL A 88 -0.13 -5.51 10.47
C VAL A 88 1.07 -4.62 10.74
N ASP A 89 1.15 -3.46 10.09
CA ASP A 89 2.17 -2.46 10.35
C ASP A 89 1.64 -1.06 9.98
N GLU A 90 2.17 -0.03 10.65
CA GLU A 90 1.75 1.36 10.47
C GLU A 90 2.90 2.32 10.75
N ALA A 91 3.08 3.29 9.85
CA ALA A 91 4.04 4.38 10.01
C ALA A 91 3.36 5.72 9.74
N GLU A 92 3.70 6.73 10.53
CA GLU A 92 3.17 8.09 10.42
C GLU A 92 4.32 9.09 10.33
N PHE A 93 4.23 10.00 9.37
CA PHE A 93 5.20 11.05 9.09
C PHE A 93 4.49 12.40 9.14
N GLU A 94 5.11 13.38 9.79
CA GLU A 94 4.63 14.77 9.91
C GLU A 94 5.01 15.63 8.70
#